data_AF-A0A1F7XMJ9-F1
#
_entry.id   AF-A0A1F7XMJ9-F1
#
_cell.length_a   1.000
_cell.length_b   1.000
_cell.length_c   1.000
_cell.angle_alpha   90.00
_cell.angle_beta   90.00
_cell.angle_gamma   90.00
#
_symmetry.space_group_name_H-M   'P 1'
#
loop_
_entity.id
_entity.type
_entity.pdbx_description
1 polymer ?
#
loop_
_entity_poly.entity_id
_entity_poly.type
_entity_poly.pdbx_seq_one_letter_code
_entity_poly.pdbx_strand_id
1 'polypeptide(L)'
;MTIGDFRSPDLSYKGWLESVKESAEVKIDSPVNNQSFFTDLGKSKKEIIVSGVVEDSRRGKILIVIRTDRDYPQALGKALKDGKWNFTGCTLGGVDHQIYAVLVDKNDKPIVRSRIINVRLERGV
;
A
#
# COMPACT_ATOMS: atom_id res chain seq x y z
N MET A 1 -11.48 -5.41 14.02
CA MET A 1 -11.29 -6.62 13.21
C MET A 1 -10.04 -6.40 12.38
N THR A 2 -8.93 -7.01 12.77
CA THR A 2 -7.60 -6.78 12.19
C THR A 2 -7.25 -8.04 11.41
N ILE A 3 -7.15 -7.96 10.08
CA ILE A 3 -6.73 -9.12 9.28
C ILE A 3 -5.73 -8.66 8.21
N GLY A 4 -4.49 -8.51 8.65
CA GLY A 4 -3.30 -8.57 7.83
C GLY A 4 -2.21 -9.11 8.74
N ASP A 5 -1.71 -10.32 8.48
CA ASP A 5 -0.49 -10.77 9.14
C ASP A 5 0.62 -9.81 8.71
N PHE A 6 1.12 -8.99 9.64
CA PHE A 6 2.28 -8.12 9.44
C PHE A 6 3.54 -8.96 9.33
N ARG A 7 3.63 -9.80 8.32
CA ARG A 7 4.92 -10.32 7.88
C ARG A 7 5.47 -9.25 6.95
N SER A 8 6.51 -8.56 7.39
CA SER A 8 7.44 -7.88 6.48
C SER A 8 7.85 -8.96 5.47
N PRO A 9 7.28 -8.97 4.26
CA PRO A 9 7.47 -10.11 3.39
C PRO A 9 8.93 -10.04 2.95
N ASP A 10 9.68 -11.15 3.09
CA ASP A 10 11.08 -11.28 2.69
C ASP A 10 11.20 -11.33 1.15
N LEU A 11 10.56 -10.34 0.52
CA LEU A 11 10.51 -10.10 -0.91
C LEU A 11 11.73 -9.26 -1.24
N SER A 12 12.89 -9.90 -1.29
CA SER A 12 14.13 -9.29 -1.78
C SER A 12 13.85 -8.53 -3.09
N TYR A 13 13.95 -7.20 -3.01
CA TYR A 13 13.99 -6.19 -4.07
C TYR A 13 13.41 -6.59 -5.44
N LYS A 14 12.24 -6.05 -5.80
CA LYS A 14 11.82 -5.95 -7.20
C LYS A 14 11.28 -4.55 -7.41
N GLY A 15 11.68 -3.87 -8.48
CA GLY A 15 11.04 -2.61 -8.90
C GLY A 15 9.64 -2.92 -9.39
N TRP A 16 8.72 -3.16 -8.47
CA TRP A 16 7.36 -3.62 -8.79
C TRP A 16 6.61 -2.54 -9.54
N LEU A 17 6.92 -1.27 -9.23
CA LEU A 17 6.35 -0.14 -9.94
C LEU A 17 6.63 -0.21 -11.45
N GLU A 18 7.86 -0.56 -11.81
CA GLU A 18 8.32 -0.63 -13.20
C GLU A 18 8.00 -1.98 -13.86
N SER A 19 8.02 -3.08 -13.10
CA SER A 19 7.89 -4.44 -13.63
C SER A 19 6.47 -5.01 -13.62
N VAL A 20 5.57 -4.46 -12.80
CA VAL A 20 4.19 -4.91 -12.70
C VAL A 20 3.27 -3.97 -13.48
N LYS A 21 2.45 -4.56 -14.35
CA LYS A 21 1.49 -3.82 -15.16
C LYS A 21 0.45 -3.13 -14.26
N GLU A 22 0.19 -1.85 -14.54
CA GLU A 22 -0.93 -1.13 -13.95
C GLU A 22 -2.28 -1.64 -14.46
N SER A 23 -3.26 -1.79 -13.57
CA SER A 23 -4.62 -2.18 -13.91
C SER A 23 -5.65 -1.50 -13.00
N ALA A 24 -6.81 -1.18 -13.57
CA ALA A 24 -7.97 -0.70 -12.81
C ALA A 24 -8.57 -1.79 -11.89
N GLU A 25 -8.15 -3.05 -12.04
CA GLU A 25 -8.57 -4.16 -11.17
C GLU A 25 -8.22 -3.93 -9.69
N VAL A 26 -7.17 -3.17 -9.38
CA VAL A 26 -6.76 -2.88 -8.00
C VAL A 26 -6.83 -1.36 -7.80
N LYS A 27 -7.65 -0.93 -6.85
CA LYS A 27 -7.88 0.50 -6.56
C LYS A 27 -7.56 0.78 -5.11
N ILE A 28 -6.88 1.90 -4.87
CA ILE A 28 -6.72 2.50 -3.55
C ILE A 28 -7.79 3.59 -3.40
N ASP A 29 -8.64 3.45 -2.38
CA ASP A 29 -9.69 4.40 -2.04
C ASP A 29 -9.24 5.38 -0.95
N SER A 30 -8.35 4.94 -0.05
CA SER A 30 -7.67 5.79 0.93
C SER A 30 -6.22 5.35 1.07
N PRO A 31 -5.24 6.26 1.09
CA PRO A 31 -5.39 7.71 0.88
C PRO A 31 -5.77 8.07 -0.56
N VAL A 32 -6.22 9.32 -0.74
CA VAL A 32 -6.45 9.90 -2.07
C VAL A 32 -5.18 10.57 -2.60
N ASN A 33 -5.07 10.70 -3.92
CA ASN A 33 -3.89 11.30 -4.55
C ASN A 33 -3.72 12.76 -4.12
N ASN A 34 -2.48 13.15 -3.86
CA ASN A 34 -2.04 14.45 -3.32
C ASN A 34 -2.56 14.76 -1.89
N GLN A 35 -2.97 13.76 -1.12
CA GLN A 35 -3.34 13.95 0.28
C GLN A 35 -2.09 14.27 1.13
N SER A 36 -2.24 15.23 2.04
CA SER A 36 -1.23 15.55 3.04
C SER A 36 -1.61 14.98 4.41
N PHE A 37 -0.60 14.50 5.14
CA PHE A 37 -0.68 14.00 6.49
C PHE A 37 0.22 14.82 7.39
N PHE A 38 -0.13 14.94 8.67
CA PHE A 38 0.66 15.70 9.65
C PHE A 38 1.16 14.78 10.75
N THR A 39 2.45 14.83 11.07
CA THR A 39 2.97 14.16 12.28
C THR A 39 2.44 14.82 13.53
N ASP A 40 2.40 14.07 14.64
CA ASP A 40 2.20 14.70 15.95
C ASP A 40 3.46 15.48 16.37
N LEU A 41 3.32 16.40 17.32
CA LEU A 41 4.44 17.21 17.82
C LEU A 41 5.58 16.31 18.32
N GLY A 42 6.80 16.58 17.84
CA GLY A 42 7.99 15.80 18.18
C GLY A 42 8.08 14.41 17.55
N LYS A 43 7.14 14.04 16.66
CA LYS A 43 7.20 12.80 15.88
C LYS A 43 7.74 13.07 14.47
N SER A 44 8.48 12.09 13.93
CA SER A 44 9.03 12.13 12.58
C SER A 44 8.34 11.17 11.60
N LYS A 45 7.36 10.41 12.10
CA LYS A 45 6.64 9.37 11.35
C LYS A 45 5.16 9.45 11.67
N LYS A 46 4.34 8.94 10.75
CA LYS A 46 2.90 8.76 10.96
C LYS A 46 2.46 7.42 10.41
N GLU A 47 1.66 6.70 11.18
CA GLU A 47 0.92 5.54 10.67
C GLU A 47 -0.35 6.01 9.97
N ILE A 48 -0.61 5.43 8.81
CA ILE A 48 -1.81 5.70 8.01
C ILE A 48 -2.58 4.40 7.76
N ILE A 49 -3.85 4.60 7.39
CA ILE A 49 -4.71 3.54 6.89
C ILE A 49 -4.64 3.56 5.37
N VAL A 50 -4.39 2.41 4.77
CA VAL A 50 -4.47 2.21 3.33
C VAL A 50 -5.57 1.19 3.05
N SER A 51 -6.56 1.60 2.28
CA SER A 51 -7.73 0.78 1.97
C SER A 51 -8.13 0.91 0.51
N GLY A 52 -8.87 -0.08 0.01
CA GLY A 52 -9.35 -0.05 -1.34
C GLY A 52 -10.13 -1.30 -1.72
N VAL A 53 -10.22 -1.53 -3.03
CA VAL A 53 -10.94 -2.65 -3.62
C VAL A 53 -10.10 -3.38 -4.65
N VAL A 54 -10.35 -4.68 -4.80
CA VAL A 54 -9.99 -5.45 -5.99
C VAL A 54 -11.27 -5.85 -6.70
N GLU A 55 -11.37 -5.57 -8.00
CA GLU A 55 -12.53 -5.95 -8.81
C GLU A 55 -12.63 -7.48 -8.95
N ASP A 56 -13.88 -7.90 -9.12
CA ASP A 56 -14.44 -9.23 -8.89
C ASP A 56 -13.63 -10.43 -9.42
N SER A 57 -13.72 -11.56 -8.69
CA SER A 57 -13.21 -12.92 -8.97
C SER A 57 -11.74 -13.29 -8.70
N ARG A 58 -10.79 -12.33 -8.59
CA ARG A 58 -9.39 -12.69 -8.25
C ARG A 58 -9.15 -12.76 -6.75
N ARG A 59 -9.26 -13.97 -6.20
CA ARG A 59 -8.77 -14.27 -4.85
C ARG A 59 -7.23 -14.20 -4.85
N GLY A 60 -6.69 -13.22 -4.15
CA GLY A 60 -5.25 -13.03 -3.99
C GLY A 60 -4.92 -12.37 -2.66
N LYS A 61 -3.64 -12.08 -2.46
CA LYS A 61 -3.22 -11.16 -1.39
C LYS A 61 -2.95 -9.79 -2.01
N ILE A 62 -3.16 -8.75 -1.24
CA ILE A 62 -2.79 -7.38 -1.53
C ILE A 62 -1.52 -7.09 -0.76
N LEU A 63 -0.50 -6.63 -1.48
CA LEU A 63 0.73 -6.08 -0.94
C LEU A 63 0.65 -4.56 -1.04
N ILE A 64 0.80 -3.86 0.08
CA ILE A 64 0.93 -2.40 0.10
C ILE A 64 2.40 -2.04 0.03
N VAL A 65 2.74 -1.17 -0.93
CA VAL A 65 4.10 -0.66 -1.12
C VAL A 65 4.06 0.84 -0.93
N ILE A 66 4.95 1.33 -0.06
CA ILE A 66 5.27 2.76 0.06
C ILE A 66 6.65 2.96 -0.54
N ARG A 67 6.79 3.96 -1.40
CA ARG A 67 8.02 4.30 -2.10
C ARG A 67 8.41 5.75 -1.83
N THR A 68 9.68 5.95 -1.53
CA THR A 68 10.34 7.26 -1.47
C THR A 68 11.43 7.31 -2.54
N ASP A 69 12.51 6.59 -2.31
CA ASP A 69 13.65 6.36 -3.19
C ASP A 69 13.63 4.95 -3.80
N ARG A 70 13.04 4.00 -3.08
CA ARG A 70 12.85 2.60 -3.47
C ARG A 70 11.54 2.05 -2.92
N ASP A 71 11.16 0.87 -3.39
CA ASP A 71 9.96 0.17 -2.93
C ASP A 71 10.15 -0.40 -1.52
N TYR A 72 9.27 -0.01 -0.59
CA TYR A 72 9.20 -0.59 0.75
C TYR A 72 7.85 -1.30 0.94
N PRO A 73 7.81 -2.64 0.88
CA PRO A 73 6.64 -3.41 1.27
C PRO A 73 6.28 -3.12 2.73
N GLN A 74 5.04 -2.73 2.99
CA GLN A 74 4.55 -2.34 4.33
C GLN A 74 3.58 -3.34 4.92
N ALA A 75 2.74 -3.95 4.09
CA ALA A 75 1.71 -4.87 4.54
C ALA A 75 1.38 -5.89 3.46
N LEU A 76 1.01 -7.10 3.87
CA LEU A 76 0.53 -8.18 3.01
C LEU A 76 -0.70 -8.83 3.65
N GLY A 77 -1.82 -8.91 2.92
CA GLY A 77 -3.03 -9.52 3.46
C GLY A 77 -4.04 -9.87 2.40
N LYS A 78 -5.06 -10.66 2.75
CA LYS A 78 -6.09 -11.09 1.80
C LYS A 78 -7.12 -9.97 1.61
N ALA A 79 -7.64 -9.83 0.39
CA ALA A 79 -8.89 -9.11 0.18
C ALA A 79 -10.04 -9.88 0.85
N LEU A 80 -11.02 -9.15 1.36
CA LEU A 80 -12.25 -9.65 1.96
C LEU A 80 -13.16 -10.26 0.87
N LYS A 81 -14.25 -10.91 1.31
CA LYS A 81 -15.17 -11.64 0.42
C LYS A 81 -15.82 -10.75 -0.65
N ASP A 82 -15.93 -9.45 -0.40
CA ASP A 82 -16.48 -8.44 -1.30
C ASP A 82 -15.39 -7.66 -2.08
N GLY A 83 -14.15 -8.16 -2.09
CA GLY A 83 -13.01 -7.52 -2.76
C GLY A 83 -12.42 -6.33 -2.01
N LYS A 84 -13.00 -5.91 -0.88
CA LYS A 84 -12.44 -4.82 -0.06
C LYS A 84 -11.21 -5.27 0.69
N TRP A 85 -10.30 -4.35 0.94
CA TRP A 85 -9.12 -4.59 1.77
C TRP A 85 -8.81 -3.33 2.57
N ASN A 86 -8.22 -3.53 3.75
CA ASN A 86 -7.92 -2.45 4.69
C ASN A 86 -6.69 -2.82 5.53
N PHE A 87 -5.66 -2.00 5.45
CA PHE A 87 -4.40 -2.15 6.19
C PHE A 87 -4.19 -0.93 7.08
N THR A 88 -3.92 -1.19 8.35
CA THR A 88 -3.54 -0.18 9.35
C THR A 88 -2.05 -0.26 9.61
N GLY A 89 -1.42 0.81 10.09
CA GLY A 89 0.00 0.77 10.50
C GLY A 89 1.00 0.93 9.36
N CYS A 90 0.55 1.29 8.16
CA CYS A 90 1.47 1.65 7.07
C CYS A 90 2.20 2.95 7.46
N THR A 91 3.52 2.92 7.51
CA THR A 91 4.29 4.03 8.10
C THR A 91 4.82 4.96 7.02
N LEU A 92 4.47 6.23 7.11
CA LEU A 92 5.10 7.32 6.37
C LEU A 92 6.24 7.91 7.20
N GLY A 93 7.35 8.24 6.55
CA GLY A 93 8.49 8.93 7.15
C GLY A 93 9.25 9.78 6.12
N GLY A 94 9.66 10.99 6.49
CA GLY A 94 10.16 11.96 5.50
C GLY A 94 9.02 12.81 4.94
N VAL A 95 9.16 13.35 3.71
CA VAL A 95 8.23 14.35 3.16
C VAL A 95 7.35 13.81 2.04
N ASP A 96 7.88 13.33 0.92
CA ASP A 96 7.07 12.92 -0.24
C ASP A 96 7.11 11.40 -0.43
N HIS A 97 5.94 10.79 -0.68
CA HIS A 97 5.79 9.35 -0.81
C HIS A 97 4.87 8.98 -1.97
N GLN A 98 5.14 7.83 -2.57
CA GLN A 98 4.29 7.16 -3.53
C GLN A 98 3.72 5.89 -2.90
N ILE A 99 2.42 5.69 -2.97
CA ILE A 99 1.73 4.50 -2.46
C ILE A 99 1.09 3.79 -3.64
N TYR A 100 1.29 2.48 -3.72
CA TYR A 100 0.56 1.64 -4.66
C TYR A 100 0.33 0.26 -4.04
N ALA A 101 -0.70 -0.41 -4.53
CA ALA A 101 -1.09 -1.75 -4.11
C ALA A 101 -0.76 -2.74 -5.23
N VAL A 102 -0.23 -3.90 -4.87
CA VAL A 102 0.07 -5.00 -5.80
C VAL A 102 -0.84 -6.17 -5.45
N LEU A 103 -1.60 -6.64 -6.43
CA LEU A 103 -2.31 -7.91 -6.31
C LEU A 103 -1.31 -9.04 -6.57
N VAL A 104 -1.16 -9.94 -5.60
CA VAL A 104 -0.31 -11.12 -5.71
C VAL A 104 -1.13 -12.41 -5.66
N ASP A 105 -0.64 -13.42 -6.37
CA ASP A 105 -1.24 -14.75 -6.39
C ASP A 105 -0.99 -15.52 -5.07
N LYS A 106 -1.49 -16.76 -5.00
CA LYS A 106 -1.30 -17.63 -3.82
C LYS A 106 0.17 -17.99 -3.52
N ASN A 107 1.07 -17.81 -4.49
CA ASN A 107 2.50 -18.06 -4.39
C ASN A 107 3.30 -16.76 -4.23
N ASP A 108 2.63 -15.66 -3.86
CA ASP A 108 3.21 -14.33 -3.68
C ASP A 108 3.88 -13.75 -4.95
N LYS A 109 3.42 -14.17 -6.14
CA LYS A 109 3.85 -13.59 -7.42
C LYS A 109 2.95 -12.40 -7.81
N PRO A 110 3.51 -11.30 -8.35
CA PRO A 110 2.70 -10.16 -8.76
C PRO A 110 1.84 -10.50 -9.97
N ILE A 111 0.62 -9.98 -9.99
CA ILE A 111 -0.28 -10.07 -11.13
C ILE A 111 -0.41 -8.69 -11.79
N VAL A 112 -0.90 -7.71 -11.04
CA VAL A 112 -1.12 -6.32 -11.46
C VAL A 112 -0.91 -5.37 -10.29
N ARG A 113 -0.72 -4.08 -10.57
CA ARG A 113 -0.66 -3.02 -9.56
C ARG A 113 -1.72 -1.95 -9.78
N SER A 114 -2.06 -1.23 -8.72
CA SER A 114 -2.89 -0.02 -8.80
C SER A 114 -2.13 1.12 -9.49
N ARG A 115 -2.87 2.20 -9.77
CA ARG A 115 -2.29 3.53 -9.97
C ARG A 115 -1.47 3.96 -8.75
N ILE A 116 -0.55 4.90 -8.95
CA ILE A 116 0.21 5.54 -7.88
C ILE A 116 -0.65 6.60 -7.19
N ILE A 117 -0.59 6.61 -5.85
CA ILE A 117 -1.14 7.65 -4.99
C ILE A 117 0.05 8.41 -4.40
N ASN A 118 0.20 9.68 -4.77
CA ASN A 118 1.22 10.55 -4.19
C ASN A 118 0.66 11.13 -2.88
N VAL A 119 1.43 11.06 -1.80
CA VAL A 119 1.05 11.68 -0.53
C VAL A 119 2.24 12.41 0.06
N ARG A 120 1.95 13.41 0.88
CA ARG A 120 2.96 14.17 1.62
C ARG A 120 2.79 13.97 3.12
N LEU A 121 3.89 13.83 3.84
CA LEU A 121 3.95 13.93 5.28
C LEU A 121 4.59 15.26 5.66
N GLU A 122 3.81 16.09 6.32
CA GLU A 122 4.23 17.38 6.86
C GLU A 122 4.48 17.26 8.37
N ARG A 123 5.36 18.11 8.88
CA ARG A 123 5.58 18.20 10.33
C ARG A 123 4.39 18.91 10.96
N GLY A 124 3.76 18.29 11.95
CA GLY A 124 2.87 19.02 12.84
C GLY A 124 3.64 20.08 13.60
N VAL A 125 3.11 21.30 13.58
CA VAL A 125 3.56 22.43 14.41
C VAL A 125 2.90 22.39 15.78
#